data_AF-A0A3M1YQ32-F1
#
_entry.id   AF-A0A3M1YQ32-F1
#
_cell.length_a   1.000
_cell.length_b   1.000
_cell.length_c   1.000
_cell.angle_alpha   90.00
_cell.angle_beta   90.00
_cell.angle_gamma   90.00
#
_symmetry.space_group_name_H-M   'P 1'
#
loop_
_entity.id
_entity.type
_entity.pdbx_description
1 polymer ?
#
loop_
_entity_poly.entity_id
_entity_poly.type
_entity_poly.pdbx_seq_one_letter_code
_entity_poly.pdbx_strand_id
1 'polypeptide(L)'
;MMPLTQPVPLLQSDICRANIRRMVGKARKNGVRLRPHFKTHQSAEIGEWFRAEGVSQIAVSSLVMAEYFAGAGWSDITVAFPVNILEIETIN
;
A
#
# COMPACT_ATOMS: atom_id res chain seq x y z
N MET A 1 26.77 7.82 -5.23
CA MET A 1 25.87 6.71 -5.60
C MET A 1 26.74 5.53 -5.98
N MET A 2 26.58 4.36 -5.35
CA MET A 2 27.31 3.17 -5.79
C MET A 2 26.86 2.79 -7.21
N PRO A 3 27.76 2.33 -8.08
CA PRO A 3 27.39 1.91 -9.43
C PRO A 3 26.44 0.71 -9.36
N LEU A 4 25.36 0.76 -10.13
CA LEU A 4 24.47 -0.38 -10.30
C LEU A 4 25.14 -1.38 -11.25
N THR A 5 25.52 -2.55 -10.73
CA THR A 5 26.28 -3.56 -11.48
C THR A 5 25.40 -4.68 -12.06
N GLN A 6 24.09 -4.64 -11.81
CA GLN A 6 23.12 -5.64 -12.23
C GLN A 6 21.74 -4.99 -12.42
N PRO A 7 20.75 -5.69 -13.01
CA PRO A 7 19.39 -5.19 -13.11
C PRO A 7 18.81 -4.89 -11.72
N VAL A 8 18.39 -3.64 -11.52
CA VAL A 8 17.76 -3.18 -10.28
C VAL A 8 16.47 -2.46 -10.63
N PRO A 9 15.33 -2.76 -9.98
CA PRO A 9 14.12 -1.98 -10.14
C PRO A 9 14.35 -0.58 -9.56
N LEU A 10 14.25 0.44 -10.42
CA LEU A 10 14.36 1.83 -10.03
C LEU A 10 12.99 2.51 -10.05
N LEU A 11 12.76 3.34 -9.06
CA LEU A 11 11.55 4.15 -8.95
C LEU A 11 11.92 5.62 -8.97
N GLN A 12 11.19 6.40 -9.75
CA GLN A 12 11.27 7.85 -9.72
C GLN A 12 10.32 8.35 -8.62
N SER A 13 10.86 8.61 -7.43
CA SER A 13 10.09 8.97 -6.22
C SER A 13 9.13 10.12 -6.45
N ASP A 14 9.56 11.15 -7.19
CA ASP A 14 8.76 12.35 -7.44
C ASP A 14 7.52 12.04 -8.28
N ILE A 15 7.67 11.17 -9.29
CA ILE A 15 6.55 10.70 -10.12
C ILE A 15 5.60 9.84 -9.31
N CYS A 16 6.12 8.92 -8.49
CA CYS A 16 5.29 8.09 -7.61
C CYS A 16 4.47 8.96 -6.64
N ARG A 17 5.10 9.94 -5.98
CA ARG A 17 4.42 10.86 -5.06
C ARG A 17 3.40 11.74 -5.78
N ALA A 18 3.71 12.23 -6.98
CA ALA A 18 2.75 12.97 -7.81
C ALA A 18 1.53 12.11 -8.20
N ASN A 19 1.74 10.84 -8.53
CA ASN A 19 0.66 9.90 -8.83
C ASN A 19 -0.25 9.64 -7.62
N ILE A 20 0.33 9.49 -6.42
CA ILE A 20 -0.41 9.34 -5.16
C ILE A 20 -1.27 10.59 -4.92
N ARG A 21 -0.66 11.78 -4.94
CA ARG A 21 -1.35 13.07 -4.77
C ARG A 21 -2.52 13.23 -5.73
N ARG A 22 -2.32 12.88 -7.00
CA ARG A 22 -3.37 12.94 -8.02
C ARG A 22 -4.58 12.08 -7.65
N MET A 23 -4.35 10.84 -7.21
CA MET A 23 -5.45 9.95 -6.83
C MET A 23 -6.13 10.34 -5.53
N VAL A 24 -5.37 10.77 -4.53
CA VAL A 24 -5.92 11.33 -3.29
C VAL A 24 -6.77 12.56 -3.58
N GLY A 25 -6.26 13.50 -4.39
CA GLY A 25 -7.00 14.69 -4.83
C GLY A 25 -8.26 14.35 -5.61
N LYS A 26 -8.21 13.35 -6.50
CA LYS A 26 -9.40 12.86 -7.21
C LYS A 26 -10.44 12.31 -6.24
N ALA A 27 -10.04 11.49 -5.26
CA ALA A 27 -10.98 10.94 -4.27
C ALA A 27 -11.63 12.05 -3.42
N ARG A 28 -10.83 13.00 -2.92
CA ARG A 28 -11.30 14.18 -2.19
C ARG A 28 -12.31 14.98 -3.00
N LYS A 29 -12.00 15.29 -4.27
CA LYS A 29 -12.91 16.03 -5.18
C LYS A 29 -14.27 15.35 -5.35
N ASN A 30 -14.31 14.03 -5.31
CA ASN A 30 -15.55 13.25 -5.50
C ASN A 30 -16.22 12.87 -4.17
N GLY A 31 -15.71 13.31 -3.01
CA GLY A 31 -16.29 12.97 -1.71
C GLY A 31 -16.22 11.49 -1.35
N VAL A 32 -15.29 10.73 -1.95
CA VAL A 32 -15.15 9.28 -1.72
C VAL A 32 -13.87 8.97 -0.94
N ARG A 33 -13.89 7.85 -0.21
CA ARG A 33 -12.70 7.34 0.49
C ARG A 33 -11.84 6.54 -0.48
N LEU A 34 -10.54 6.84 -0.52
CA LEU A 34 -9.56 6.08 -1.28
C LEU A 34 -8.98 4.97 -0.41
N ARG A 35 -9.12 3.71 -0.85
CA ARG A 35 -8.42 2.54 -0.31
C ARG A 35 -7.44 2.02 -1.38
N PRO A 36 -6.19 2.51 -1.44
CA PRO A 36 -5.24 2.05 -2.42
C PRO A 36 -4.87 0.59 -2.16
N HIS A 37 -4.63 -0.14 -3.25
CA HIS A 37 -4.22 -1.53 -3.17
C HIS A 37 -2.68 -1.63 -3.21
N PHE A 38 -2.09 -2.17 -2.15
CA PHE A 38 -0.63 -2.20 -1.95
C PHE A 38 0.09 -3.38 -2.65
N LYS A 39 -0.63 -4.22 -3.41
CA LYS A 39 -0.05 -5.36 -4.15
C LYS A 39 1.04 -4.98 -5.15
N THR A 40 0.99 -3.74 -5.67
CA THR A 40 1.91 -3.29 -6.72
C THR A 40 3.31 -3.03 -6.17
N HIS A 41 3.43 -2.42 -4.99
CA HIS A 41 4.73 -2.00 -4.46
C HIS A 41 5.22 -2.83 -3.28
N GLN A 42 4.31 -3.40 -2.46
CA GLN A 42 4.64 -4.27 -1.32
C GLN A 42 5.77 -3.73 -0.42
N SER A 43 5.78 -2.40 -0.21
CA SER A 43 6.84 -1.67 0.48
C SER A 43 6.24 -0.73 1.52
N ALA A 44 6.65 -0.89 2.77
CA ALA A 44 6.28 0.00 3.88
C ALA A 44 6.70 1.45 3.63
N GLU A 45 7.89 1.66 3.03
CA GLU A 45 8.39 3.00 2.69
C GLU A 45 7.44 3.74 1.73
N ILE A 46 6.96 3.06 0.69
CA ILE A 46 5.97 3.64 -0.23
C ILE A 46 4.63 3.81 0.48
N GLY A 47 4.28 2.93 1.42
CA GLY A 47 3.15 3.10 2.32
C GLY A 47 3.21 4.45 3.05
N GLU A 48 4.36 4.85 3.57
CA GLU A 48 4.52 6.17 4.22
C GLU A 48 4.20 7.34 3.30
N TRP A 49 4.45 7.19 1.99
CA TRP A 49 4.11 8.25 1.02
C TRP A 49 2.60 8.40 0.88
N PHE A 50 1.83 7.31 0.96
CA PHE A 50 0.36 7.37 1.02
C PHE A 50 -0.12 7.96 2.36
N ARG A 51 0.50 7.56 3.48
CA ARG A 51 0.15 8.05 4.81
C ARG A 51 0.36 9.57 4.95
N ALA A 52 1.46 10.08 4.40
CA ALA A 52 1.75 11.51 4.34
C ALA A 52 0.69 12.32 3.57
N GLU A 53 0.00 11.69 2.61
CA GLU A 53 -1.12 12.30 1.87
C GLU A 53 -2.49 12.07 2.56
N GLY A 54 -2.49 11.57 3.79
CA GLY A 54 -3.69 11.37 4.62
C GLY A 54 -4.48 10.10 4.31
N VAL A 55 -3.88 9.11 3.64
CA VAL A 55 -4.49 7.79 3.49
C VAL A 55 -4.31 7.00 4.79
N SER A 56 -5.42 6.51 5.35
CA SER A 56 -5.45 5.74 6.60
C SER A 56 -5.89 4.28 6.44
N GLN A 57 -6.30 3.88 5.23
CA GLN A 57 -6.87 2.56 4.96
C GLN A 57 -6.32 1.97 3.67
N ILE A 58 -6.06 0.67 3.63
CA ILE A 58 -5.40 0.01 2.49
C ILE A 58 -6.09 -1.30 2.11
N ALA A 59 -5.83 -1.77 0.89
CA ALA A 59 -6.18 -3.11 0.44
C ALA A 59 -4.93 -3.92 0.11
N VAL A 60 -4.92 -5.20 0.46
CA VAL A 60 -3.83 -6.16 0.19
C VAL A 60 -4.39 -7.43 -0.45
N SER A 61 -3.52 -8.28 -0.99
CA SER A 61 -3.92 -9.48 -1.73
C SER A 61 -3.69 -10.79 -0.97
N SER A 62 -3.19 -10.75 0.25
CA SER A 62 -2.97 -11.93 1.09
C SER A 62 -2.90 -11.55 2.57
N LEU A 63 -3.04 -12.55 3.45
CA LEU A 63 -2.88 -12.38 4.89
C LEU A 63 -1.42 -12.08 5.28
N VAL A 64 -0.45 -12.70 4.60
CA VAL A 64 0.98 -12.37 4.76
C VAL A 64 1.26 -10.87 4.51
N MET A 65 0.64 -10.28 3.48
CA MET A 65 0.75 -8.85 3.25
C MET A 65 0.02 -8.03 4.33
N ALA A 66 -1.12 -8.53 4.82
CA ALA A 66 -1.85 -7.87 5.89
C ALA A 66 -1.01 -7.80 7.16
N GLU A 67 -0.38 -8.91 7.56
CA GLU A 67 0.56 -8.98 8.69
C GLU A 67 1.74 -8.02 8.51
N TYR A 68 2.36 -8.02 7.32
CA TYR A 68 3.47 -7.12 7.01
C TYR A 68 3.10 -5.65 7.20
N PHE A 69 1.97 -5.21 6.63
CA PHE A 69 1.55 -3.81 6.76
C PHE A 69 0.96 -3.49 8.14
N ALA A 70 0.37 -4.46 8.84
CA ALA A 70 -0.03 -4.32 10.24
C ALA A 70 1.20 -4.07 11.14
N GLY A 71 2.28 -4.82 10.93
CA GLY A 71 3.58 -4.59 11.58
C GLY A 71 4.19 -3.21 11.25
N ALA A 72 3.87 -2.64 10.09
CA ALA A 72 4.22 -1.27 9.70
C ALA A 72 3.21 -0.21 10.20
N GLY A 73 2.32 -0.56 11.12
CA GLY A 73 1.39 0.36 11.79
C GLY A 73 0.11 0.69 11.01
N TRP A 74 -0.24 -0.05 9.97
CA TRP A 74 -1.55 0.07 9.32
C TRP A 74 -2.60 -0.72 10.10
N SER A 75 -3.70 -0.08 10.48
CA SER A 75 -4.75 -0.72 11.29
C SER A 75 -6.04 -1.02 10.52
N ASP A 76 -6.31 -0.31 9.42
CA ASP A 76 -7.47 -0.54 8.56
C ASP A 76 -7.02 -1.19 7.23
N ILE A 77 -7.00 -2.53 7.22
CA ILE A 77 -6.51 -3.34 6.11
C ILE A 77 -7.64 -4.24 5.60
N THR A 78 -7.97 -4.14 4.32
CA THR A 78 -8.87 -5.09 3.65
C THR A 78 -8.04 -6.10 2.87
N VAL A 79 -8.22 -7.38 3.16
CA VAL A 79 -7.72 -8.45 2.26
C VAL A 79 -8.73 -8.61 1.13
N ALA A 80 -8.38 -8.10 -0.06
CA ALA A 80 -9.27 -8.07 -1.23
C ALA A 80 -9.25 -9.40 -2.01
N PHE A 81 -9.45 -10.50 -1.28
CA PHE A 81 -9.43 -11.86 -1.79
C PHE A 81 -10.44 -12.73 -1.01
N PRO A 82 -10.98 -13.83 -1.58
CA PRO A 82 -11.81 -14.76 -0.83
C PRO A 82 -11.10 -15.28 0.43
N VAL A 83 -11.86 -15.41 1.51
CA VAL A 83 -11.33 -15.93 2.77
C VAL A 83 -10.95 -17.40 2.61
N ASN A 84 -9.70 -17.73 2.96
CA ASN A 84 -9.23 -19.10 3.09
C ASN A 84 -9.41 -19.56 4.54
N ILE A 85 -10.31 -20.53 4.76
CA ILE A 85 -10.63 -21.02 6.11
C ILE A 85 -9.44 -21.64 6.83
N LEU A 86 -8.41 -22.09 6.10
CA LEU A 86 -7.21 -22.69 6.70
C LEU A 86 -6.25 -21.65 7.27
N GLU A 87 -6.44 -20.36 6.97
CA GLU A 87 -5.67 -19.24 7.50
C GLU A 87 -6.47 -18.42 8.54
N ILE A 88 -7.57 -18.98 9.06
CA ILE A 88 -8.49 -18.26 9.98
C ILE A 88 -7.79 -17.79 11.26
N GLU A 89 -6.81 -18.54 11.77
CA GLU A 89 -6.03 -18.17 12.97
C GLU A 89 -5.18 -16.91 12.77
N THR A 90 -4.94 -16.51 11.52
CA THR A 90 -4.24 -15.26 11.16
C THR A 90 -5.20 -14.07 11.08
N ILE A 91 -6.52 -14.30 11.12
CA ILE A 91 -7.56 -13.29 11.03
C ILE A 91 -8.08 -13.02 12.45
N ASN A 92 -7.94 -11.77 12.92
CA ASN A 92 -8.38 -11.33 14.25
C ASN A 92 -9.91 -11.38 14.44
#